data_AF-A0A7J7MIJ5-F1
#
_entry.id   AF-A0A7J7MIJ5-F1
#
_cell.length_a   1.000
_cell.length_b   1.000
_cell.length_c   1.000
_cell.angle_alpha   90.00
_cell.angle_beta   90.00
_cell.angle_gamma   90.00
#
_symmetry.space_group_name_H-M   'P 1'
#
loop_
_entity.id
_entity.type
_entity.pdbx_description
1 polymer ?
#
loop_
_entity_poly.entity_id
_entity_poly.type
_entity_poly.pdbx_seq_one_letter_code
_entity_poly.pdbx_strand_id
1 'polypeptide(L)'
;VCASNPTLERQTSCDGRKQKGSTRAALEHWSIAVKNGKVLEKEWRTEIPIPRGGPHRACVVINDQLMLLVVKRATLWQNLDHYFKCSRRNEVVFDDVYMLDDEMKWKVLPSMPKPDSHIEFAWAIVNNSIVLVGGTTDKHPVTKKMILVGEVFQFNLDTLKWSVVGKLPFRVKTTLVGFWNEYLYFTSGQRDRGPDDPAPKKVLADMFRTKLKLRL
;
A
#
# COMPACT_ATOMS: atom_id res chain seq x y z
N VAL A 1 -8.56 -2.82 5.14
CA VAL A 1 -9.90 -3.40 4.91
C VAL A 1 -10.31 -3.01 3.51
N CYS A 2 -10.62 -3.98 2.66
CA CYS A 2 -11.09 -3.75 1.30
C CYS A 2 -12.45 -4.43 1.13
N ALA A 3 -13.37 -3.86 0.35
CA ALA A 3 -14.70 -4.42 0.11
C ALA A 3 -14.91 -4.66 -1.41
N SER A 4 -15.50 -5.79 -1.79
CA SER A 4 -15.96 -6.08 -3.16
C SER A 4 -17.48 -6.23 -3.22
N ASN A 5 -18.10 -5.61 -4.25
CA ASN A 5 -19.50 -5.73 -4.71
C ASN A 5 -20.64 -5.08 -3.85
N PRO A 6 -21.58 -4.27 -4.41
CA PRO A 6 -22.64 -3.59 -3.64
C PRO A 6 -23.78 -4.47 -3.10
N THR A 7 -23.92 -5.72 -3.55
CA THR A 7 -25.06 -6.59 -3.18
C THR A 7 -24.75 -7.60 -2.07
N LEU A 8 -23.46 -7.92 -1.90
CA LEU A 8 -22.86 -8.68 -0.81
C LEU A 8 -21.42 -8.19 -0.67
N GLU A 9 -21.14 -7.39 0.35
CA GLU A 9 -19.81 -6.82 0.57
C GLU A 9 -18.98 -7.81 1.41
N ARG A 10 -17.91 -8.38 0.87
CA ARG A 10 -16.92 -9.07 1.72
C ARG A 10 -15.82 -8.10 2.12
N GLN A 11 -15.69 -7.88 3.43
CA GLN A 11 -14.58 -7.12 3.98
C GLN A 11 -13.37 -8.04 4.17
N THR A 12 -12.26 -7.71 3.52
CA THR A 12 -11.01 -8.47 3.63
C THR A 12 -9.99 -7.73 4.49
N SER A 13 -9.51 -8.38 5.55
CA SER A 13 -8.37 -7.98 6.37
C SER A 13 -7.11 -8.63 5.85
N CYS A 14 -6.09 -7.81 5.66
CA CYS A 14 -4.82 -8.18 5.03
C CYS A 14 -3.66 -8.29 6.05
N ASP A 15 -3.90 -7.99 7.33
CA ASP A 15 -2.85 -7.90 8.34
C ASP A 15 -2.76 -9.18 9.17
N GLY A 16 -1.86 -10.10 8.79
CA GLY A 16 -1.68 -11.39 9.45
C GLY A 16 -1.10 -11.32 10.87
N ARG A 17 -1.32 -12.37 11.69
CA ARG A 17 -0.85 -12.47 13.08
C ARG A 17 0.54 -13.11 13.09
N LYS A 18 1.54 -12.38 13.56
CA LYS A 18 2.91 -12.92 13.65
C LYS A 18 3.02 -13.95 14.79
N GLN A 19 3.51 -15.15 14.48
CA GLN A 19 3.81 -16.16 15.49
C GLN A 19 4.95 -15.71 16.42
N LYS A 20 4.79 -15.91 17.73
CA LYS A 20 5.80 -15.54 18.75
C LYS A 20 7.12 -16.26 18.48
N GLY A 21 8.22 -15.51 18.40
CA GLY A 21 9.57 -16.05 18.12
C GLY A 21 9.93 -16.21 16.63
N SER A 22 8.98 -16.10 15.71
CA SER A 22 9.27 -16.17 14.26
C SER A 22 9.89 -14.88 13.74
N THR A 23 10.82 -14.98 12.78
CA THR A 23 11.35 -13.83 12.01
C THR A 23 10.68 -13.66 10.65
N ARG A 24 9.76 -14.56 10.29
CA ARG A 24 8.97 -14.50 9.04
C ARG A 24 7.75 -13.60 9.22
N ALA A 25 7.37 -12.92 8.15
CA ALA A 25 6.13 -12.17 8.11
C ALA A 25 4.93 -13.13 8.06
N ALA A 26 3.80 -12.73 8.65
CA ALA A 26 2.56 -13.49 8.57
C ALA A 26 2.00 -13.43 7.15
N LEU A 27 1.48 -14.56 6.67
CA LEU A 27 0.90 -14.70 5.32
C LEU A 27 -0.62 -14.90 5.35
N GLU A 28 -1.15 -15.25 6.52
CA GLU A 28 -2.59 -15.32 6.76
C GLU A 28 -3.27 -13.97 6.52
N HIS A 29 -4.48 -14.07 6.01
CA HIS A 29 -5.41 -12.96 5.87
C HIS A 29 -6.83 -13.51 6.05
N TRP A 30 -7.79 -12.64 6.32
CA TRP A 30 -9.14 -13.05 6.66
C TRP A 30 -10.18 -12.23 5.93
N SER A 31 -11.38 -12.76 5.81
CA SER A 31 -12.53 -11.95 5.40
C SER A 31 -13.76 -12.21 6.25
N ILE A 32 -14.71 -11.28 6.16
CA ILE A 32 -16.02 -11.40 6.78
C ILE A 32 -17.09 -10.87 5.82
N ALA A 33 -18.18 -11.61 5.68
CA ALA A 33 -19.30 -11.20 4.83
C ALA A 33 -20.17 -10.17 5.55
N VAL A 34 -20.51 -9.10 4.82
CA VAL A 34 -21.37 -7.99 5.25
C VAL A 34 -22.44 -7.78 4.18
N LYS A 35 -23.68 -7.52 4.61
CA LYS A 35 -24.77 -7.13 3.72
C LYS A 35 -25.64 -6.10 4.41
N ASN A 36 -25.93 -5.00 3.70
CA ASN A 36 -26.73 -3.88 4.23
C ASN A 36 -26.20 -3.36 5.58
N GLY A 37 -24.87 -3.22 5.70
CA GLY A 37 -24.19 -2.76 6.93
C GLY A 37 -24.23 -3.76 8.10
N LYS A 38 -24.74 -4.98 7.89
CA LYS A 38 -24.80 -6.03 8.91
C LYS A 38 -23.84 -7.16 8.57
N VAL A 39 -23.07 -7.57 9.55
CA VAL A 39 -22.21 -8.76 9.46
C VAL A 39 -23.09 -10.01 9.36
N LEU A 40 -22.80 -10.88 8.38
CA LEU A 40 -23.54 -12.12 8.14
C LEU A 40 -22.91 -13.34 8.81
N GLU A 41 -21.60 -13.28 9.09
CA GLU A 41 -20.80 -14.38 9.63
C GLU A 41 -20.48 -14.11 11.11
N LYS A 42 -20.47 -15.13 11.97
CA LYS A 42 -20.17 -14.96 13.41
C LYS A 42 -18.67 -14.77 13.68
N GLU A 43 -17.83 -15.24 12.78
CA GLU A 43 -16.38 -15.27 12.91
C GLU A 43 -15.72 -14.88 11.59
N TRP A 44 -14.51 -14.35 11.67
CA TRP A 44 -13.68 -14.09 10.50
C TRP A 44 -13.21 -15.41 9.89
N ARG A 45 -13.38 -15.57 8.57
CA ARG A 45 -12.87 -16.75 7.86
C ARG A 45 -11.43 -16.54 7.46
N THR A 46 -10.60 -17.56 7.62
CA THR A 46 -9.24 -17.57 7.07
C THR A 46 -9.32 -17.74 5.56
N GLU A 47 -8.57 -16.92 4.83
CA GLU A 47 -8.46 -16.95 3.38
C GLU A 47 -7.14 -17.58 2.93
N ILE A 48 -6.99 -17.79 1.62
CA ILE A 48 -5.76 -18.31 1.04
C ILE A 48 -4.55 -17.45 1.45
N PRO A 49 -3.39 -18.02 1.84
CA PRO A 49 -2.26 -17.19 2.25
C PRO A 49 -1.80 -16.22 1.16
N ILE A 50 -1.46 -14.99 1.52
CA ILE A 50 -0.88 -14.02 0.57
C ILE A 50 0.52 -14.48 0.16
N PRO A 51 0.99 -14.16 -1.06
CA PRO A 51 2.29 -14.63 -1.53
C PRO A 51 3.46 -14.04 -0.74
N ARG A 52 3.30 -12.82 -0.21
CA ARG A 52 4.29 -12.14 0.61
C ARG A 52 3.66 -11.28 1.70
N GLY A 53 4.11 -11.50 2.93
CA GLY A 53 3.72 -10.71 4.09
C GLY A 53 4.64 -9.52 4.34
N GLY A 54 4.08 -8.47 4.95
CA GLY A 54 4.78 -7.26 5.33
C GLY A 54 3.78 -6.15 5.69
N PRO A 55 4.11 -5.27 6.67
CA PRO A 55 3.25 -4.13 7.00
C PRO A 55 3.30 -3.07 5.90
N HIS A 56 2.46 -2.05 6.01
CA HIS A 56 2.53 -0.82 5.20
C HIS A 56 2.19 -0.96 3.70
N ARG A 57 1.42 -1.99 3.33
CA ARG A 57 1.00 -2.30 1.95
C ARG A 57 -0.30 -1.66 1.51
N ALA A 58 -0.41 -1.42 0.21
CA ALA A 58 -1.68 -1.08 -0.41
C ALA A 58 -2.45 -2.37 -0.75
N CYS A 59 -3.74 -2.36 -0.41
CA CYS A 59 -4.69 -3.40 -0.79
C CYS A 59 -5.84 -2.70 -1.53
N VAL A 60 -6.04 -3.03 -2.79
CA VAL A 60 -6.96 -2.35 -3.70
C VAL A 60 -7.98 -3.36 -4.21
N VAL A 61 -9.26 -3.03 -4.17
CA VAL A 61 -10.27 -3.80 -4.90
C VAL A 61 -10.65 -3.01 -6.14
N ILE A 62 -10.52 -3.63 -7.30
CA ILE A 62 -10.84 -3.03 -8.60
C ILE A 62 -11.32 -4.14 -9.54
N ASN A 63 -12.38 -3.88 -10.31
CA ASN A 63 -12.99 -4.85 -11.23
C ASN A 63 -13.30 -6.20 -10.56
N ASP A 64 -13.84 -6.15 -9.34
CA ASP A 64 -14.15 -7.32 -8.49
C ASP A 64 -12.94 -8.21 -8.13
N GLN A 65 -11.72 -7.74 -8.35
CA GLN A 65 -10.47 -8.42 -8.01
C GLN A 65 -9.76 -7.71 -6.86
N LEU A 66 -9.14 -8.50 -5.98
CA LEU A 66 -8.30 -7.98 -4.90
C LEU A 66 -6.84 -7.93 -5.35
N MET A 67 -6.30 -6.73 -5.45
CA MET A 67 -4.89 -6.47 -5.75
C MET A 67 -4.11 -6.12 -4.50
N LEU A 68 -2.93 -6.73 -4.37
CA LEU A 68 -1.94 -6.42 -3.35
C LEU A 68 -0.73 -5.76 -4.01
N LEU A 69 -0.47 -4.52 -3.63
CA LEU A 69 0.74 -3.78 -3.98
C LEU A 69 1.68 -3.93 -2.80
N VAL A 70 2.66 -4.82 -2.96
CA VAL A 70 3.32 -5.50 -1.85
C VAL A 70 4.36 -4.62 -1.23
N VAL A 71 4.54 -4.82 0.09
CA VAL A 71 5.40 -3.98 0.90
C VAL A 71 6.33 -4.77 1.81
N LYS A 72 7.50 -4.13 1.98
CA LYS A 72 8.48 -4.17 3.06
C LYS A 72 8.49 -5.38 4.00
N ARG A 73 9.58 -6.17 3.93
CA ARG A 73 9.95 -7.10 5.01
C ARG A 73 10.85 -6.36 6.00
N ALA A 74 10.38 -6.22 7.23
CA ALA A 74 11.21 -5.85 8.36
C ALA A 74 11.46 -7.08 9.24
N THR A 75 12.73 -7.42 9.48
CA THR A 75 13.07 -8.37 10.54
C THR A 75 12.88 -7.67 11.88
N LEU A 76 11.68 -7.79 12.45
CA LEU A 76 11.35 -7.24 13.76
C LEU A 76 11.79 -8.22 14.85
N TRP A 77 12.81 -7.84 15.62
CA TRP A 77 13.12 -8.44 16.90
C TRP A 77 12.26 -7.75 17.97
N GLN A 78 11.43 -8.54 18.69
CA GLN A 78 10.84 -8.06 19.92
C GLN A 78 11.91 -8.18 21.00
N ASN A 79 12.46 -7.05 21.44
CA ASN A 79 13.11 -7.03 22.76
C ASN A 79 11.97 -7.08 23.79
N LEU A 80 12.07 -7.97 24.77
CA LEU A 80 11.10 -8.18 25.84
C LEU A 80 11.07 -7.05 26.88
N ASP A 81 11.75 -5.93 26.62
CA ASP A 81 11.70 -4.77 27.52
C ASP A 81 10.41 -3.98 27.31
N HIS A 82 9.84 -3.47 28.41
CA HIS A 82 8.59 -2.68 28.51
C HIS A 82 8.50 -1.44 27.60
N TYR A 83 9.51 -1.18 26.77
CA TYR A 83 9.50 -0.17 25.73
C TYR A 83 9.43 -0.86 24.36
N PHE A 84 8.28 -0.79 23.69
CA PHE A 84 8.08 -1.22 22.31
C PHE A 84 8.94 -0.41 21.32
N LYS A 85 10.26 -0.59 21.34
CA LYS A 85 11.17 -0.06 20.34
C LYS A 85 11.25 -1.04 19.19
N CYS A 86 10.66 -0.66 18.06
CA CYS A 86 10.83 -1.33 16.78
C CYS A 86 12.32 -1.32 16.38
N SER A 87 13.09 -2.37 16.73
CA SER A 87 14.49 -2.48 16.32
C SER A 87 14.57 -2.92 14.85
N ARG A 88 14.76 -1.95 13.95
CA ARG A 88 14.78 -2.14 12.49
C ARG A 88 16.20 -2.47 12.04
N ARG A 89 16.64 -3.74 12.15
CA ARG A 89 17.98 -4.13 11.71
C ARG A 89 18.08 -4.35 10.20
N ASN A 90 17.16 -5.13 9.62
CA ASN A 90 17.11 -5.36 8.16
C ASN A 90 15.69 -5.11 7.65
N GLU A 91 15.56 -4.06 6.83
CA GLU A 91 14.33 -3.71 6.14
C GLU A 91 14.59 -3.80 4.63
N VAL A 92 13.85 -4.65 3.94
CA VAL A 92 13.85 -4.79 2.49
C VAL A 92 12.52 -4.25 2.00
N VAL A 93 12.50 -3.30 1.07
CA VAL A 93 11.28 -2.83 0.40
C VAL A 93 11.10 -3.67 -0.87
N PHE A 94 9.87 -4.02 -1.22
CA PHE A 94 9.56 -4.81 -2.42
C PHE A 94 8.79 -3.97 -3.42
N ASP A 95 8.83 -4.40 -4.67
CA ASP A 95 8.09 -3.88 -5.80
C ASP A 95 7.05 -4.88 -6.35
N ASP A 96 6.92 -6.06 -5.71
CA ASP A 96 6.02 -7.12 -6.15
C ASP A 96 4.55 -6.63 -6.20
N VAL A 97 3.81 -7.10 -7.20
CA VAL A 97 2.37 -6.85 -7.34
C VAL A 97 1.67 -8.19 -7.53
N TYR A 98 0.63 -8.44 -6.74
CA TYR A 98 -0.18 -9.64 -6.86
C TYR A 98 -1.65 -9.29 -7.07
N MET A 99 -2.35 -10.15 -7.79
CA MET A 99 -3.80 -10.05 -7.98
C MET A 99 -4.42 -11.39 -7.63
N LEU A 100 -5.45 -11.35 -6.80
CA LEU A 100 -6.30 -12.50 -6.55
C LEU A 100 -7.30 -12.61 -7.69
N ASP A 101 -7.25 -13.70 -8.43
CA ASP A 101 -8.20 -13.96 -9.51
C ASP A 101 -9.51 -14.58 -9.00
N ASP A 102 -10.42 -14.76 -9.95
CA ASP A 102 -11.74 -15.37 -9.82
C ASP A 102 -11.70 -16.85 -9.40
N GLU A 103 -10.58 -17.54 -9.61
CA GLU A 103 -10.34 -18.91 -9.15
C GLU A 103 -9.74 -18.97 -7.73
N MET A 104 -9.66 -17.84 -7.03
CA MET A 104 -8.99 -17.71 -5.74
C MET A 104 -7.52 -18.15 -5.81
N LYS A 105 -6.81 -17.69 -6.85
CA LYS A 105 -5.36 -17.90 -7.02
C LYS A 105 -4.64 -16.56 -7.14
N TRP A 106 -3.47 -16.48 -6.52
CA TRP A 106 -2.61 -15.33 -6.65
C TRP A 106 -1.84 -15.37 -7.97
N LYS A 107 -2.06 -14.35 -8.80
CA LYS A 107 -1.31 -14.08 -10.03
C LYS A 107 -0.27 -13.00 -9.76
N VAL A 108 0.92 -13.18 -10.30
CA VAL A 108 1.97 -12.16 -10.30
C VAL A 108 1.69 -11.18 -11.43
N LEU A 109 1.68 -9.89 -11.11
CA LEU A 109 1.57 -8.80 -12.08
C LEU A 109 2.92 -8.09 -12.24
N PRO A 110 3.07 -7.23 -13.26
CA PRO A 110 4.29 -6.45 -13.43
C PRO A 110 4.64 -5.63 -12.18
N SER A 111 5.88 -5.75 -11.73
CA SER A 111 6.39 -5.05 -10.55
C SER A 111 6.32 -3.53 -10.69
N MET A 112 6.18 -2.84 -9.56
CA MET A 112 6.25 -1.38 -9.50
C MET A 112 7.58 -0.87 -10.09
N PRO A 113 7.64 0.36 -10.68
CA PRO A 113 8.87 0.91 -11.24
C PRO A 113 10.03 1.05 -10.25
N LYS A 114 9.70 1.07 -8.95
CA LYS A 114 10.64 1.01 -7.85
C LYS A 114 9.97 0.35 -6.65
N PRO A 115 10.75 -0.22 -5.72
CA PRO A 115 10.23 -0.68 -4.44
C PRO A 115 9.56 0.47 -3.69
N ASP A 116 8.35 0.24 -3.18
CA ASP A 116 7.59 1.26 -2.46
C ASP A 116 6.86 0.68 -1.24
N SER A 117 6.60 1.52 -0.24
CA SER A 117 6.02 1.16 1.05
C SER A 117 5.40 2.36 1.73
N HIS A 118 4.61 2.17 2.79
CA HIS A 118 3.84 3.25 3.43
C HIS A 118 2.84 3.88 2.46
N ILE A 119 2.21 3.01 1.67
CA ILE A 119 1.26 3.34 0.61
C ILE A 119 -0.15 2.83 0.91
N GLU A 120 -0.47 2.49 2.16
CA GLU A 120 -1.72 1.83 2.58
C GLU A 120 -2.98 2.50 2.03
N PHE A 121 -2.96 3.83 2.03
CA PHE A 121 -4.02 4.70 1.54
C PHE A 121 -3.51 5.73 0.53
N ALA A 122 -2.29 5.52 0.01
CA ALA A 122 -1.61 6.43 -0.90
C ALA A 122 -1.98 6.18 -2.37
N TRP A 123 -3.22 5.77 -2.63
CA TRP A 123 -3.67 5.36 -3.94
C TRP A 123 -5.10 5.80 -4.24
N ALA A 124 -5.42 5.95 -5.52
CA ALA A 124 -6.79 6.11 -6.02
C ALA A 124 -7.00 5.35 -7.32
N ILE A 125 -8.24 4.96 -7.58
CA ILE A 125 -8.66 4.37 -8.85
C ILE A 125 -9.09 5.48 -9.80
N VAL A 126 -8.52 5.51 -11.00
CA VAL A 126 -8.80 6.52 -12.03
C VAL A 126 -8.76 5.84 -13.40
N ASN A 127 -9.86 5.88 -14.17
CA ASN A 127 -9.95 5.34 -15.53
C ASN A 127 -9.30 3.94 -15.68
N ASN A 128 -9.82 2.94 -14.97
CA ASN A 128 -9.28 1.57 -14.95
C ASN A 128 -7.77 1.48 -14.65
N SER A 129 -7.26 2.43 -13.87
CA SER A 129 -5.86 2.48 -13.44
C SER A 129 -5.77 2.70 -11.94
N ILE A 130 -4.69 2.23 -11.34
CA ILE A 130 -4.32 2.57 -9.97
C ILE A 130 -3.27 3.67 -10.02
N VAL A 131 -3.51 4.77 -9.31
CA VAL A 131 -2.59 5.91 -9.21
C VAL A 131 -2.00 5.93 -7.81
N LEU A 132 -0.69 5.76 -7.68
CA LEU A 132 0.07 5.84 -6.43
C LEU A 132 0.68 7.22 -6.23
N VAL A 133 0.61 7.74 -5.00
CA VAL A 133 1.04 9.11 -4.67
C VAL A 133 1.87 9.13 -3.40
N GLY A 134 3.19 9.11 -3.57
CA GLY A 134 4.15 9.08 -2.46
C GLY A 134 4.41 7.67 -1.94
N GLY A 135 5.06 7.58 -0.79
CA GLY A 135 5.54 6.34 -0.19
C GLY A 135 7.01 6.44 0.25
N THR A 136 7.63 5.29 0.49
CA THR A 136 9.06 5.18 0.82
C THR A 136 9.71 4.03 0.10
N THR A 137 10.87 4.30 -0.48
CA THR A 137 11.68 3.34 -1.21
C THR A 137 12.91 2.90 -0.41
N ASP A 138 13.84 2.22 -1.07
CA ASP A 138 15.09 1.79 -0.47
C ASP A 138 15.85 2.94 0.19
N LYS A 139 16.52 2.62 1.28
CA LYS A 139 17.33 3.60 2.01
C LYS A 139 18.50 4.05 1.13
N HIS A 140 18.92 5.29 1.33
CA HIS A 140 20.10 5.83 0.66
C HIS A 140 21.31 4.90 0.86
N PRO A 141 22.00 4.47 -0.21
CA PRO A 141 22.98 3.40 -0.14
C PRO A 141 24.15 3.73 0.80
N VAL A 142 24.55 5.00 0.84
CA VAL A 142 25.62 5.52 1.73
C VAL A 142 25.09 5.94 3.10
N THR A 143 24.27 7.00 3.18
CA THR A 143 23.82 7.59 4.46
C THR A 143 22.82 6.75 5.25
N LYS A 144 22.27 5.68 4.64
CA LYS A 144 21.21 4.83 5.20
C LYS A 144 19.93 5.59 5.61
N LYS A 145 19.79 6.85 5.19
CA LYS A 145 18.58 7.65 5.39
C LYS A 145 17.41 7.05 4.61
N MET A 146 16.22 7.13 5.18
CA MET A 146 14.98 6.80 4.47
C MET A 146 14.80 7.75 3.30
N ILE A 147 14.40 7.21 2.14
CA ILE A 147 14.05 8.00 0.96
C ILE A 147 12.55 7.94 0.75
N LEU A 148 11.94 9.12 0.66
CA LEU A 148 10.52 9.26 0.33
C LEU A 148 10.32 9.26 -1.18
N VAL A 149 9.13 8.87 -1.64
CA VAL A 149 8.76 8.89 -3.06
C VAL A 149 8.03 10.20 -3.38
N GLY A 150 8.32 10.76 -4.55
CA GLY A 150 7.65 11.97 -5.05
C GLY A 150 7.06 11.78 -6.45
N GLU A 151 7.45 10.73 -7.18
CA GLU A 151 6.79 10.36 -8.42
C GLU A 151 5.36 9.88 -8.17
N VAL A 152 4.48 10.20 -9.13
CA VAL A 152 3.13 9.67 -9.19
C VAL A 152 3.13 8.54 -10.21
N PHE A 153 2.88 7.32 -9.74
CA PHE A 153 2.86 6.14 -10.61
C PHE A 153 1.43 5.81 -11.03
N GLN A 154 1.25 5.43 -12.28
CA GLN A 154 0.02 4.84 -12.79
C GLN A 154 0.30 3.39 -13.16
N PHE A 155 -0.54 2.48 -12.68
CA PHE A 155 -0.67 1.14 -13.23
C PHE A 155 -1.96 1.06 -14.04
N ASN A 156 -1.83 0.92 -15.36
CA ASN A 156 -2.97 0.77 -16.26
C ASN A 156 -3.34 -0.71 -16.37
N LEU A 157 -4.58 -1.07 -16.04
CA LEU A 157 -5.02 -2.47 -15.98
C LEU A 157 -5.30 -3.07 -17.36
N ASP A 158 -5.60 -2.26 -18.37
CA ASP A 158 -5.83 -2.74 -19.74
C ASP A 158 -4.52 -3.23 -20.39
N THR A 159 -3.42 -2.54 -20.10
CA THR A 159 -2.10 -2.82 -20.69
C THR A 159 -1.15 -3.53 -19.74
N LEU A 160 -1.50 -3.62 -18.44
CA LEU A 160 -0.66 -4.09 -17.35
C LEU A 160 0.70 -3.36 -17.30
N LYS A 161 0.71 -2.06 -17.60
CA LYS A 161 1.94 -1.26 -17.64
C LYS A 161 1.96 -0.20 -16.55
N TRP A 162 3.14 -0.04 -15.97
CA TRP A 162 3.46 1.08 -15.10
C TRP A 162 3.99 2.27 -15.91
N SER A 163 3.62 3.47 -15.49
CA SER A 163 4.18 4.72 -16.00
C SER A 163 4.29 5.77 -14.90
N VAL A 164 5.16 6.75 -15.09
CA VAL A 164 5.22 7.95 -14.25
C VAL A 164 4.37 9.03 -14.91
N VAL A 165 3.31 9.46 -14.23
CA VAL A 165 2.34 10.43 -14.77
C VAL A 165 2.50 11.82 -14.19
N GLY A 166 3.38 11.98 -13.21
CA GLY A 166 3.65 13.27 -12.59
C GLY A 166 4.65 13.19 -11.44
N LYS A 167 4.89 14.34 -10.82
CA LYS A 167 5.68 14.46 -9.59
C LYS A 167 4.97 15.39 -8.62
N LEU A 168 4.99 15.01 -7.36
CA LEU A 168 4.49 15.81 -6.25
C LEU A 168 5.40 17.03 -6.03
N PRO A 169 4.89 18.11 -5.43
CA PRO A 169 5.69 19.29 -5.07
C PRO A 169 6.80 18.98 -4.06
N PHE A 170 6.72 17.84 -3.39
CA PHE A 170 7.71 17.32 -2.46
C PHE A 170 7.51 15.81 -2.29
N ARG A 171 8.51 15.12 -1.72
CA ARG A 171 8.39 13.69 -1.43
C ARG A 171 7.68 13.51 -0.09
N VAL A 172 6.81 12.51 0.00
CA VAL A 172 5.92 12.29 1.16
C VAL A 172 5.58 10.82 1.29
N LYS A 173 5.33 10.32 2.50
CA LYS A 173 4.84 8.97 2.78
C LYS A 173 3.57 8.99 3.62
N THR A 174 2.88 7.86 3.71
CA THR A 174 1.65 7.68 4.51
C THR A 174 0.59 8.75 4.20
N THR A 175 0.46 9.09 2.91
CA THR A 175 -0.57 10.01 2.43
C THR A 175 -1.93 9.32 2.40
N LEU A 176 -2.98 10.12 2.51
CA LEU A 176 -4.35 9.73 2.18
C LEU A 176 -4.67 10.33 0.82
N VAL A 177 -5.03 9.50 -0.15
CA VAL A 177 -5.30 9.91 -1.53
C VAL A 177 -6.76 9.70 -1.87
N GLY A 178 -7.32 10.67 -2.58
CA GLY A 178 -8.68 10.58 -3.11
C GLY A 178 -8.74 11.12 -4.52
N PHE A 179 -9.66 10.62 -5.32
CA PHE A 179 -9.94 11.16 -6.64
C PHE A 179 -11.43 11.52 -6.74
N TRP A 180 -11.70 12.77 -7.09
CA TRP A 180 -13.06 13.27 -7.20
C TRP A 180 -13.16 14.41 -8.21
N ASN A 181 -14.13 14.31 -9.13
CA ASN A 181 -14.43 15.33 -10.13
C ASN A 181 -13.20 15.78 -10.95
N GLU A 182 -12.45 14.82 -11.52
CA GLU A 182 -11.18 15.04 -12.24
C GLU A 182 -10.00 15.55 -11.38
N TYR A 183 -10.17 15.74 -10.08
CA TYR A 183 -9.08 16.16 -9.20
C TYR A 183 -8.53 14.97 -8.42
N LEU A 184 -7.21 14.83 -8.46
CA LEU A 184 -6.45 14.00 -7.54
C LEU A 184 -6.10 14.84 -6.31
N TYR A 185 -6.48 14.35 -5.14
CA TYR A 185 -6.22 14.94 -3.84
C TYR A 185 -5.21 14.07 -3.09
N PHE A 186 -4.32 14.70 -2.34
CA PHE A 186 -3.63 14.02 -1.25
C PHE A 186 -3.58 14.93 -0.02
N THR A 187 -3.63 14.31 1.16
CA THR A 187 -3.55 15.00 2.45
C THR A 187 -2.79 14.15 3.45
N SER A 188 -2.43 14.76 4.58
CA SER A 188 -1.63 14.13 5.64
C SER A 188 -0.25 13.67 5.13
N GLY A 189 0.40 12.81 5.89
CA GLY A 189 1.68 12.21 5.53
C GLY A 189 2.88 12.98 6.04
N GLN A 190 4.03 12.31 6.06
CA GLN A 190 5.29 12.89 6.51
C GLN A 190 6.13 13.30 5.30
N ARG A 191 6.31 14.62 5.09
CA ARG A 191 7.15 15.17 4.02
C ARG A 191 8.64 14.98 4.31
N ASP A 192 9.48 15.03 3.29
CA ASP A 192 10.93 15.12 3.42
C ASP A 192 11.43 16.48 3.97
N ARG A 193 12.74 16.60 4.19
CA ARG A 193 13.37 17.86 4.65
C ARG A 193 13.67 18.82 3.51
N GLY A 194 13.76 18.32 2.28
CA GLY A 194 13.94 19.09 1.05
C GLY A 194 14.59 18.23 -0.04
N PRO A 195 14.86 18.81 -1.22
CA PRO A 195 15.48 18.08 -2.34
C PRO A 195 16.79 17.37 -1.95
N ASP A 196 17.64 18.03 -1.16
CA ASP A 196 18.97 17.54 -0.78
C ASP A 196 18.97 16.63 0.46
N ASP A 197 17.89 16.62 1.24
CA ASP A 197 17.75 15.74 2.41
C ASP A 197 16.43 14.95 2.32
N PRO A 198 16.48 13.70 1.85
CA PRO A 198 15.30 12.87 1.66
C PRO A 198 14.71 12.37 2.98
N ALA A 199 15.34 12.68 4.12
CA ALA A 199 14.87 12.24 5.42
C ALA A 199 13.50 12.86 5.77
N PRO A 200 12.64 12.13 6.49
CA PRO A 200 11.34 12.65 6.90
C PRO A 200 11.44 13.87 7.85
N LYS A 201 10.45 14.77 7.73
CA LYS A 201 10.26 16.03 8.48
C LYS A 201 8.90 16.00 9.21
N LYS A 202 8.19 17.13 9.22
CA LYS A 202 6.92 17.35 9.90
C LYS A 202 5.81 16.63 9.13
N VAL A 203 4.83 16.12 9.86
CA VAL A 203 3.55 15.67 9.29
C VAL A 203 2.81 16.88 8.73
N LEU A 204 2.27 16.74 7.53
CA LEU A 204 1.53 17.78 6.84
C LEU A 204 0.13 17.94 7.45
N ALA A 205 -0.33 19.18 7.59
CA ALA A 205 -1.71 19.52 7.93
C ALA A 205 -2.52 19.99 6.72
N ASP A 206 -1.85 20.14 5.57
CA ASP A 206 -2.43 20.71 4.35
C ASP A 206 -2.97 19.63 3.42
N MET A 207 -3.96 20.00 2.62
CA MET A 207 -4.47 19.20 1.50
C MET A 207 -3.99 19.82 0.18
N PHE A 208 -3.47 18.98 -0.70
CA PHE A 208 -3.05 19.36 -2.04
C PHE A 208 -3.95 18.70 -3.07
N ARG A 209 -4.17 19.37 -4.19
CA ARG A 209 -4.90 18.79 -5.32
C ARG A 209 -4.37 19.26 -6.66
N THR A 210 -4.54 18.43 -7.67
CA THR A 210 -4.29 18.79 -9.07
C THR A 210 -5.32 18.13 -9.98
N LYS A 211 -5.57 18.71 -11.16
CA LYS A 211 -6.36 18.02 -12.18
C LYS A 211 -5.55 16.85 -12.72
N LEU A 212 -6.16 15.66 -12.77
CA LEU A 212 -5.55 14.47 -13.34
C LEU A 212 -6.41 14.00 -14.50
N LYS A 213 -5.85 14.04 -15.71
CA LYS A 213 -6.44 13.51 -16.93
C LYS A 213 -5.53 12.43 -17.48
N LEU A 214 -5.85 11.18 -17.15
CA LEU A 214 -5.19 10.03 -17.75
C LEU A 214 -5.78 9.83 -19.15
N ARG A 215 -4.90 9.62 -20.13
CA ARG A 215 -5.36 9.23 -21.48
C ARG A 215 -6.04 7.86 -21.34
N LEU A 216 -7.25 7.76 -21.88
CA LEU A 216 -7.97 6.50 -22.07
C LEU A 216 -7.17 5.61 -23.03
#